data_AF-A5FDS6-F1
#
_entry.id   AF-A5FDS6-F1
#
_cell.length_a   1.000
_cell.length_b   1.000
_cell.length_c   1.000
_cell.angle_alpha   90.00
_cell.angle_beta   90.00
_cell.angle_gamma   90.00
#
_symmetry.space_group_name_H-M   'P 1'
#
loop_
_entity.id
_entity.type
_entity.pdbx_description
1 polymer ?
#
loop_
_entity_poly.entity_id
_entity_poly.type
_entity_poly.pdbx_seq_one_letter_code
_entity_poly.pdbx_strand_id
1 'polypeptide(L)'
;MKKNKIKLNNLVENPERYFIMLKPASKMRNDIHNLEINVQGYSDLFCLIMDLLKAGMLALEGVEGSGENVKDPERYVGSLLRVIEMLIPLEEGDLLDLLYIKHLNEKNKSGSQ
;
A
#
# COMPACT_ATOMS: atom_id res chain seq x y z
N MET A 1 9.86 4.89 -29.49
CA MET A 1 9.95 4.21 -28.18
C MET A 1 10.56 2.83 -28.38
N LYS A 2 11.82 2.61 -27.95
CA LYS A 2 12.47 1.29 -28.09
C LYS A 2 11.85 0.32 -27.07
N LYS A 3 11.30 -0.79 -27.59
CA LYS A 3 10.72 -1.88 -26.80
C LYS A 3 11.78 -2.44 -25.85
N ASN A 4 11.64 -2.19 -24.55
CA ASN A 4 12.31 -2.96 -23.52
C ASN A 4 11.72 -4.38 -23.52
N LYS A 5 12.08 -5.19 -24.51
CA LYS A 5 11.80 -6.63 -24.50
C LYS A 5 12.69 -7.25 -23.44
N ILE A 6 12.10 -7.60 -22.30
CA ILE A 6 12.73 -8.45 -21.28
C ILE A 6 13.22 -9.70 -22.03
N LYS A 7 14.53 -9.95 -22.01
CA LYS A 7 15.09 -11.17 -22.59
C LYS A 7 14.67 -12.32 -21.69
N LEU A 8 13.79 -13.20 -22.17
CA LEU A 8 13.24 -14.32 -21.41
C LEU A 8 14.35 -15.16 -20.75
N ASN A 9 15.48 -15.35 -21.43
CA ASN A 9 16.63 -16.07 -20.88
C ASN A 9 17.21 -15.37 -19.64
N ASN A 10 17.25 -14.04 -19.62
CA ASN A 10 17.72 -13.27 -18.47
C ASN A 10 16.74 -13.39 -17.28
N LEU A 11 15.43 -13.46 -17.56
CA LEU A 11 14.40 -13.70 -16.55
C LEU A 11 14.54 -15.07 -15.87
N VAL A 12 14.88 -16.11 -16.65
CA VAL A 12 15.10 -17.47 -16.13
C VAL A 12 16.42 -17.58 -15.37
N GLU A 13 17.46 -16.89 -15.85
CA GLU A 13 18.81 -16.96 -15.26
C GLU A 13 18.97 -16.08 -14.01
N ASN A 14 18.18 -15.00 -13.87
CA ASN A 14 18.27 -14.06 -12.75
C ASN A 14 16.87 -13.67 -12.24
N PRO A 15 16.03 -14.65 -11.84
CA PRO A 15 14.65 -14.40 -11.45
C PRO A 15 14.54 -13.39 -10.29
N GLU A 16 15.52 -13.35 -9.39
CA GLU A 16 15.60 -12.41 -8.26
C GLU A 16 15.67 -10.93 -8.66
N ARG A 17 16.09 -10.62 -9.91
CA ARG A 17 16.11 -9.25 -10.42
C ARG A 17 14.74 -8.75 -10.88
N TYR A 18 13.82 -9.67 -11.11
CA TYR A 18 12.50 -9.40 -11.67
C TYR A 18 11.37 -9.75 -10.71
N PHE A 19 11.61 -10.71 -9.82
CA PHE A 19 10.68 -11.16 -8.79
C PHE A 19 11.32 -10.93 -7.43
N ILE A 20 10.98 -9.82 -6.80
CA ILE A 20 11.32 -9.57 -5.41
C ILE A 20 10.37 -10.41 -4.57
N MET A 21 10.87 -11.50 -4.01
CA MET A 21 10.11 -12.29 -3.03
C MET A 21 10.03 -11.49 -1.72
N LEU A 22 8.85 -11.40 -1.13
CA LEU A 22 8.65 -10.73 0.15
C LEU A 22 9.55 -11.36 1.22
N LYS A 23 9.97 -10.59 2.22
CA LYS A 23 10.83 -11.13 3.29
C LYS A 23 9.97 -11.95 4.26
N PRO A 24 10.39 -13.14 4.70
CA PRO A 24 9.65 -13.91 5.70
C PRO A 24 9.55 -13.12 7.01
N ALA A 25 8.42 -13.25 7.71
CA ALA A 25 8.10 -12.46 8.88
C ALA A 25 9.03 -12.76 10.06
N SER A 26 9.54 -13.99 10.14
CA SER A 26 10.61 -14.33 11.07
C SER A 26 11.38 -15.56 10.59
N LYS A 27 12.52 -15.84 11.23
CA LYS A 27 13.30 -17.06 10.99
C LYS A 27 12.52 -18.36 11.26
N MET A 28 11.45 -18.30 12.08
CA MET A 28 10.64 -19.46 12.46
C MET A 28 9.28 -19.53 11.73
N ARG A 29 8.90 -18.49 10.99
CA ARG A 29 7.64 -18.40 10.24
C ARG A 29 7.95 -17.94 8.82
N ASN A 30 8.31 -18.90 7.98
CA ASN A 30 8.57 -18.73 6.55
C ASN A 30 7.29 -18.81 5.69
N ASP A 31 6.15 -19.11 6.31
CA ASP A 31 4.81 -19.08 5.71
C ASP A 31 4.23 -17.66 5.64
N ILE A 32 4.60 -16.81 6.59
CA ILE A 32 4.17 -15.41 6.65
C ILE A 32 5.27 -14.54 6.07
N HIS A 33 4.89 -13.58 5.21
CA HIS A 33 5.81 -12.65 4.60
C HIS A 33 5.39 -11.22 4.90
N ASN A 34 6.38 -10.35 5.13
CA ASN A 34 6.18 -8.94 5.44
C ASN A 34 6.55 -8.08 4.23
N LEU A 35 5.78 -7.01 4.04
CA LEU A 35 6.11 -5.89 3.19
C LEU A 35 6.43 -4.69 4.08
N GLU A 36 7.61 -4.10 3.90
CA GLU A 36 8.01 -2.87 4.58
C GLU A 36 7.81 -1.71 3.61
N ILE A 37 7.04 -0.70 4.04
CA ILE A 37 6.72 0.48 3.24
C ILE A 37 7.26 1.68 4.00
N ASN A 38 8.10 2.46 3.32
CA ASN A 38 8.61 3.71 3.86
C ASN A 38 7.62 4.83 3.52
N VAL A 39 7.19 5.55 4.55
CA VAL A 39 6.30 6.71 4.45
C VAL A 39 6.95 7.91 5.16
N GLN A 40 6.67 9.12 4.69
CA GLN A 40 7.23 10.35 5.26
C GLN A 40 6.55 10.78 6.56
N GLY A 41 5.30 10.37 6.75
CA GLY A 41 4.46 10.77 7.87
C GLY A 41 3.11 10.04 7.86
N TYR A 42 2.24 10.43 8.79
CA TYR A 42 0.88 9.90 8.91
C TYR A 42 0.03 10.27 7.70
N SER A 43 0.17 11.50 7.19
CA SER A 43 -0.56 11.94 6.00
C SER A 43 -0.21 11.09 4.76
N ASP A 44 1.09 10.84 4.55
CA ASP A 44 1.58 9.99 3.47
C ASP A 44 1.10 8.54 3.61
N LEU A 45 1.10 8.01 4.84
CA LEU A 45 0.54 6.68 5.13
C LEU A 45 -0.95 6.60 4.78
N PHE A 46 -1.75 7.58 5.18
CA PHE A 46 -3.18 7.59 4.89
C PHE A 46 -3.48 7.77 3.40
N CYS A 47 -2.70 8.58 2.69
CA CYS A 47 -2.76 8.67 1.24
C CYS A 47 -2.47 7.31 0.58
N LEU A 48 -1.43 6.60 1.03
CA LEU A 48 -1.10 5.28 0.50
C LEU A 48 -2.20 4.25 0.75
N ILE A 49 -2.80 4.23 1.95
CA ILE A 49 -3.93 3.35 2.24
C ILE A 49 -5.12 3.69 1.35
N MET A 50 -5.44 4.97 1.16
CA MET A 50 -6.50 5.42 0.27
C MET A 50 -6.26 4.96 -1.18
N ASP A 51 -5.05 5.07 -1.68
CA ASP A 51 -4.69 4.63 -3.04
C ASP A 51 -4.82 3.12 -3.20
N LEU A 52 -4.45 2.33 -2.19
CA LEU A 52 -4.65 0.88 -2.18
C LEU A 52 -6.14 0.50 -2.24
N LEU A 53 -6.99 1.20 -1.48
CA LEU A 53 -8.44 0.98 -1.54
C LEU A 53 -9.01 1.30 -2.92
N LYS A 54 -8.58 2.42 -3.52
CA LYS A 54 -8.99 2.83 -4.88
C LYS A 54 -8.54 1.83 -5.93
N ALA A 55 -7.30 1.33 -5.85
CA ALA A 55 -6.81 0.29 -6.73
C ALA A 55 -7.62 -1.01 -6.58
N GLY A 56 -7.99 -1.38 -5.35
CA GLY A 56 -8.88 -2.52 -5.08
C GLY A 56 -10.26 -2.36 -5.70
N MET A 57 -10.88 -1.18 -5.60
CA MET A 57 -12.16 -0.88 -6.23
C MET A 57 -12.08 -0.97 -7.76
N LEU A 58 -11.05 -0.41 -8.38
CA LEU A 58 -10.83 -0.50 -9.83
C LEU A 58 -10.62 -1.94 -10.30
N ALA A 59 -9.93 -2.75 -9.51
CA ALA A 59 -9.75 -4.16 -9.82
C ALA A 59 -11.07 -4.95 -9.78
N LEU A 60 -11.99 -4.59 -8.88
CA LEU A 60 -13.32 -5.19 -8.78
C LEU A 60 -14.23 -4.80 -9.96
N GLU A 61 -14.14 -3.56 -10.44
CA GLU A 61 -14.91 -3.10 -11.61
C GLU A 61 -14.54 -3.84 -12.91
N GLY A 62 -13.32 -4.38 -13.00
CA GLY A 62 -12.82 -5.12 -14.16
C GLY A 62 -13.14 -6.63 -14.17
N VAL A 63 -13.82 -7.16 -13.14
CA VAL A 63 -14.19 -8.58 -13.08
C VAL A 63 -15.46 -8.81 -13.91
N GLU A 64 -15.31 -9.44 -15.08
CA GLU A 64 -16.47 -9.95 -15.82
C GLU A 64 -17.16 -11.05 -14.99
N GLY A 65 -18.38 -10.77 -14.52
CA GLY A 65 -19.11 -11.63 -13.60
C GLY A 65 -19.24 -13.07 -14.12
N SER A 66 -18.53 -14.00 -13.47
CA SER A 66 -18.61 -15.42 -13.79
C SER A 66 -19.77 -16.06 -13.03
N GLY A 67 -20.99 -15.95 -13.57
CA GLY A 67 -22.07 -16.87 -13.18
C GLY A 67 -23.48 -16.27 -13.11
N GLU A 68 -24.45 -17.10 -13.50
CA GLU A 68 -25.89 -16.83 -13.59
C GLU A 68 -26.61 -16.55 -12.25
N ASN A 69 -25.92 -16.16 -11.19
CA ASN A 69 -26.53 -15.94 -9.86
C ASN A 69 -26.49 -14.47 -9.43
N VAL A 70 -27.69 -13.97 -9.14
CA VAL A 70 -28.17 -12.57 -8.92
C VAL A 70 -27.53 -11.80 -7.74
N LYS A 71 -26.33 -12.16 -7.29
CA LYS A 71 -25.57 -11.33 -6.34
C LYS A 71 -24.25 -11.00 -6.99
N ASP A 72 -23.96 -9.71 -7.06
CA ASP A 72 -22.74 -9.10 -7.57
C ASP A 72 -21.82 -8.87 -6.34
N PRO A 73 -21.10 -9.90 -5.85
CA PRO A 73 -20.24 -9.79 -4.67
C PRO A 73 -19.18 -8.71 -4.85
N GLU A 74 -18.71 -8.48 -6.07
CA GLU A 74 -17.75 -7.45 -6.44
C GLU A 74 -18.30 -6.06 -6.09
N ARG A 75 -19.56 -5.79 -6.43
CA ARG A 75 -20.24 -4.54 -6.06
C ARG A 75 -20.38 -4.36 -4.55
N TYR A 76 -20.63 -5.42 -3.79
CA TYR A 76 -20.71 -5.34 -2.32
C TYR A 76 -19.34 -5.05 -1.71
N VAL A 77 -18.29 -5.71 -2.18
CA VAL A 77 -16.91 -5.45 -1.73
C VAL A 77 -16.49 -4.03 -2.11
N GLY A 78 -16.75 -3.59 -3.34
CA GLY A 78 -16.47 -2.21 -3.77
C GLY A 78 -17.19 -1.17 -2.90
N SER A 79 -18.46 -1.42 -2.57
CA SER A 79 -19.22 -0.55 -1.67
C SER A 79 -18.61 -0.49 -0.26
N LEU A 80 -18.13 -1.61 0.28
CA LEU A 80 -17.45 -1.65 1.57
C LEU A 80 -16.12 -0.90 1.54
N LEU A 81 -15.30 -1.10 0.49
CA LEU A 81 -14.02 -0.40 0.33
C LEU A 81 -14.24 1.12 0.27
N ARG A 82 -15.30 1.58 -0.39
CA ARG A 82 -15.68 3.00 -0.42
C ARG A 82 -16.07 3.55 0.95
N VAL A 83 -16.76 2.76 1.78
CA VAL A 83 -17.05 3.17 3.17
C VAL A 83 -15.75 3.29 3.97
N ILE A 84 -14.82 2.35 3.82
CA ILE A 84 -13.52 2.41 4.49
C ILE A 84 -12.72 3.63 4.02
N GLU A 85 -12.73 3.93 2.72
CA GLU A 85 -12.07 5.11 2.14
C GLU A 85 -12.57 6.41 2.80
N MET A 86 -13.88 6.55 3.00
CA MET A 86 -14.48 7.74 3.63
C MET A 86 -14.13 7.88 5.12
N LEU A 87 -13.62 6.83 5.77
CA LEU A 87 -13.23 6.84 7.18
C LEU A 87 -11.73 7.11 7.36
N ILE A 88 -10.97 7.29 6.28
CA ILE A 88 -9.54 7.60 6.38
C ILE A 88 -9.36 9.03 6.93
N PRO A 89 -8.65 9.20 8.06
CA PRO A 89 -8.53 10.48 8.76
C PRO A 89 -7.38 11.31 8.18
N LEU A 90 -7.58 11.86 6.97
CA LEU A 90 -6.53 12.59 6.25
C LEU A 90 -6.13 13.87 6.99
N GLU A 91 -7.09 14.65 7.46
CA GLU A 91 -6.85 15.89 8.20
C GLU A 91 -6.14 15.65 9.53
N GLU A 92 -6.49 14.58 10.25
CA GLU A 92 -5.78 14.19 11.47
C GLU A 92 -4.36 13.72 11.15
N GLY A 93 -4.14 13.08 9.99
CA GLY A 93 -2.81 12.73 9.51
C GLY A 93 -1.90 13.96 9.37
N ASP A 94 -2.40 15.00 8.71
CA ASP A 94 -1.68 16.28 8.57
C ASP A 94 -1.40 16.93 9.93
N LEU A 95 -2.38 16.88 10.84
CA LEU A 95 -2.22 17.40 12.20
C LEU A 95 -1.13 16.63 12.98
N LEU A 96 -1.12 15.30 12.89
CA LEU A 96 -0.12 14.47 13.55
C LEU A 96 1.29 14.76 13.03
N ASP A 97 1.45 14.93 11.73
CA ASP A 97 2.72 15.30 11.11
C ASP A 97 3.21 16.68 11.59
N LEU A 98 2.31 17.66 11.66
CA LEU A 98 2.60 18.98 12.21
C LEU A 98 3.05 18.91 13.68
N LEU A 99 2.33 18.16 14.52
CA LEU A 99 2.65 17.99 15.93
C LEU A 99 4.00 17.30 16.13
N TYR A 100 4.31 16.31 15.30
CA TYR A 100 5.60 15.62 15.32
C TYR A 100 6.77 16.56 14.98
N ILE A 101 6.62 17.36 13.93
CA ILE A 101 7.62 18.37 13.54
C ILE A 101 7.84 19.37 14.68
N LYS A 102 6.76 19.84 15.32
CA LYS A 102 6.84 20.75 16.47
C LYS A 102 7.62 20.12 17.63
N HIS A 103 7.31 18.87 17.97
CA HIS A 103 8.01 18.13 19.02
C HIS A 103 9.51 18.00 18.76
N LEU A 104 9.91 17.65 17.52
CA LEU A 104 11.32 17.55 17.14
C LEU A 104 12.04 18.90 17.28
N ASN A 105 11.40 19.99 16.86
CA ASN A 105 11.96 21.34 16.97
C ASN A 105 12.17 21.77 18.42
N GLU A 106 11.25 21.41 19.33
CA GLU A 106 11.38 21.70 20.76
C GLU A 106 12.53 20.92 21.40
N LYS A 107 12.68 19.63 21.06
CA LYS A 107 13.78 18.79 21.54
C LYS A 107 15.16 19.29 21.08
N ASN A 108 15.27 19.76 19.84
CA ASN A 108 16.54 20.29 19.32
C ASN A 108 16.95 21.60 20.02
N LYS A 109 15.97 22.41 20.47
CA LYS A 109 16.23 23.63 21.25
C LYS A 109 16.70 23.34 22.67
N SER A 110 16.19 22.29 23.32
CA SER A 110 16.57 21.93 24.69
C SER A 110 17.90 21.17 24.80
N GLY A 111 18.35 20.50 23.73
CA GLY A 111 19.66 19.84 23.67
C GLY A 111 20.85 20.74 23.30
N SER A 112 20.60 22.05 23.10
CA SER A 112 21.62 23.03 22.70
C SER A 112 22.00 24.02 23.82
N GLN A 113 21.60 23.74 25.06
CA GLN A 113 21.99 24.47 26.29
C GLN A 113 22.87 23.58 27.17
#